data_AF-A0A652LCF5-F1
#
_entry.id   AF-A0A652LCF5-F1
#
_cell.length_a   1.000
_cell.length_b   1.000
_cell.length_c   1.000
_cell.angle_alpha   90.00
_cell.angle_beta   90.00
_cell.angle_gamma   90.00
#
_symmetry.space_group_name_H-M   'P 1'
#
loop_
_entity.id
_entity.type
_entity.pdbx_description
1 polymer ?
#
loop_
_entity_poly.entity_id
_entity_poly.type
_entity_poly.pdbx_seq_one_letter_code
_entity_poly.pdbx_strand_id
1 'polypeptide(L)'
;MDTRFLGIPDLDDVPPVAVVVDVMRAFTVAAWAFSRGAEKIVLAGSPDEALELKAAHPDWAALKDGPPAPGFDLVNSPGLSTPRA
;
A
#
# COMPACT_ATOMS: atom_id res chain seq x y z
N MET A 1 -24.59 -0.86 16.17
CA MET A 1 -23.76 -0.50 15.01
C MET A 1 -24.09 -1.55 13.95
N ASP A 2 -24.50 -1.12 12.76
CA ASP A 2 -24.74 -2.04 11.65
C ASP A 2 -23.39 -2.32 10.97
N THR A 3 -23.00 -3.58 10.86
CA THR A 3 -21.69 -3.99 10.35
C THR A 3 -21.89 -5.06 9.28
N ARG A 4 -21.35 -4.81 8.10
CA ARG A 4 -21.40 -5.72 6.95
C ARG A 4 -19.98 -6.12 6.56
N PHE A 5 -19.79 -7.38 6.21
CA PHE A 5 -18.55 -7.91 5.64
C PHE A 5 -18.84 -8.28 4.19
N LEU A 6 -18.28 -7.54 3.25
CA LEU A 6 -18.60 -7.64 1.82
C LEU A 6 -17.31 -7.87 1.03
N GLY A 7 -17.42 -8.66 -0.05
CA GLY A 7 -16.40 -8.63 -1.10
C GLY A 7 -16.49 -7.34 -1.91
N ILE A 8 -15.42 -6.98 -2.63
CA ILE A 8 -15.43 -5.82 -3.54
C ILE A 8 -16.60 -5.88 -4.54
N PRO A 9 -16.95 -7.03 -5.15
CA PRO A 9 -18.09 -7.11 -6.08
C PRO A 9 -19.45 -6.90 -5.42
N ASP A 10 -19.56 -7.11 -4.11
CA ASP A 10 -20.82 -7.02 -3.35
C ASP A 10 -21.03 -5.62 -2.73
N LEU A 11 -20.09 -4.69 -2.96
CA LEU A 11 -20.20 -3.30 -2.55
C LEU A 11 -20.99 -2.53 -3.61
N ASP A 12 -22.29 -2.40 -3.39
CA ASP A 12 -23.27 -1.82 -4.32
C ASP A 12 -23.59 -0.33 -4.06
N ASP A 13 -23.07 0.24 -2.96
CA ASP A 13 -23.23 1.62 -2.52
C ASP A 13 -21.93 2.14 -1.86
N VAL A 14 -21.84 3.46 -1.66
CA VAL A 14 -20.73 4.06 -0.91
C VAL A 14 -21.13 4.19 0.57
N PRO A 15 -20.56 3.37 1.48
CA PRO A 15 -20.91 3.44 2.88
C PRO A 15 -20.33 4.71 3.50
N PRO A 16 -20.93 5.22 4.60
CA PRO A 16 -20.38 6.36 5.33
C PRO A 16 -18.99 6.08 5.92
N VAL A 17 -18.68 4.81 6.21
CA VAL A 17 -17.37 4.34 6.67
C VAL A 17 -17.06 3.01 5.99
N ALA A 18 -15.85 2.87 5.44
CA ALA A 18 -15.33 1.62 4.90
C ALA A 18 -14.03 1.23 5.63
N VAL A 19 -13.89 -0.05 5.97
CA VAL A 19 -12.63 -0.64 6.45
C VAL A 19 -12.16 -1.61 5.38
N VAL A 20 -11.11 -1.23 4.64
CA VAL A 20 -10.55 -2.07 3.59
C VAL A 20 -9.55 -3.06 4.20
N VAL A 21 -9.72 -4.34 3.88
CA VAL A 21 -8.90 -5.43 4.43
C VAL A 21 -8.14 -6.12 3.32
N ASP A 22 -6.83 -5.90 3.29
CA ASP A 22 -5.86 -6.66 2.49
C ASP A 22 -4.73 -7.09 3.44
N VAL A 23 -4.98 -8.21 4.14
CA VAL A 23 -4.04 -8.73 5.14
C VAL A 23 -2.76 -9.22 4.48
N MET A 24 -2.86 -9.84 3.31
CA MET A 24 -1.75 -10.50 2.61
C MET A 24 -1.62 -9.87 1.21
N ARG A 25 -1.00 -8.69 1.08
CA ARG A 25 -0.10 -8.03 2.06
C ARG A 25 -0.26 -6.52 2.18
N ALA A 26 -1.04 -5.87 1.32
CA ALA A 26 -0.93 -4.43 1.09
C ALA A 26 -1.22 -3.59 2.36
N PHE A 27 -2.30 -3.87 3.08
CA PHE A 27 -2.65 -3.08 4.27
C PHE A 27 -1.86 -3.48 5.52
N THR A 28 -1.29 -4.70 5.55
CA THR A 28 -0.26 -5.04 6.55
C THR A 28 1.03 -4.25 6.32
N VAL A 29 1.46 -4.10 5.06
CA VAL A 29 2.62 -3.27 4.69
C VAL A 29 2.35 -1.79 4.93
N ALA A 30 1.14 -1.31 4.68
CA ALA A 30 0.75 0.06 4.98
C ALA A 30 0.88 0.36 6.48
N ALA A 31 0.33 -0.50 7.34
CA ALA A 31 0.47 -0.37 8.79
C ALA A 31 1.95 -0.39 9.22
N TRP A 32 2.75 -1.28 8.63
CA TRP A 32 4.20 -1.29 8.84
C TRP A 32 4.86 0.04 8.41
N ALA A 33 4.56 0.57 7.22
CA ALA A 33 5.15 1.81 6.71
C ALA A 33 4.84 3.02 7.62
N PHE A 34 3.60 3.12 8.10
CA PHE A 34 3.22 4.13 9.09
C PHE A 34 3.99 3.97 10.40
N SER A 35 4.17 2.73 10.89
CA SER A 35 4.99 2.47 12.09
C SER A 35 6.46 2.87 11.93
N ARG A 36 6.95 3.02 10.69
CA ARG A 36 8.30 3.47 10.35
C ARG A 36 8.39 4.99 10.12
N GLY A 37 7.30 5.72 10.27
CA GLY A 37 7.26 7.18 10.16
C GLY A 37 6.83 7.72 8.80
N ALA A 38 6.25 6.89 7.91
CA ALA A 38 5.60 7.42 6.71
C ALA A 38 4.46 8.38 7.11
N GLU A 39 4.42 9.59 6.54
CA GLU A 39 3.34 10.56 6.80
C GLU A 39 2.05 10.19 6.05
N LYS A 40 2.21 9.67 4.83
CA LYS A 40 1.11 9.33 3.92
C LYS A 40 1.50 8.16 3.01
N ILE A 41 0.48 7.50 2.47
CA ILE A 41 0.63 6.51 1.41
C ILE A 41 -0.22 6.99 0.23
N VAL A 42 0.40 7.07 -0.94
CA VAL A 42 -0.26 7.41 -2.20
C VAL A 42 -0.41 6.12 -3.00
N LEU A 43 -1.65 5.75 -3.31
CA LEU A 43 -1.95 4.58 -4.13
C LEU A 43 -1.87 4.95 -5.60
N ALA A 44 -1.01 4.26 -6.35
CA ALA A 44 -0.93 4.36 -7.80
C ALA A 44 -1.73 3.23 -8.45
N GLY A 45 -2.39 3.51 -9.57
CA GLY A 45 -3.14 2.54 -10.36
C GLY A 45 -2.24 1.63 -11.22
N SER A 46 -0.95 1.97 -11.38
CA SER A 46 0.02 1.15 -12.12
C SER A 46 1.46 1.30 -11.60
N PRO A 47 2.37 0.35 -11.92
CA PRO A 47 3.80 0.49 -11.61
C PRO A 47 4.44 1.73 -12.24
N ASP A 48 4.05 2.07 -13.48
CA ASP A 48 4.61 3.23 -14.19
C ASP A 48 4.21 4.53 -13.49
N GLU A 49 2.94 4.67 -13.12
CA GLU A 49 2.44 5.82 -12.35
C GLU A 49 3.15 5.95 -10.99
N ALA A 50 3.45 4.84 -10.31
CA ALA A 50 4.20 4.88 -9.06
C ALA A 50 5.63 5.43 -9.25
N LEU A 51 6.29 5.07 -10.35
CA LEU A 51 7.62 5.57 -10.69
C LEU A 51 7.60 7.04 -11.14
N GLU A 52 6.56 7.46 -11.86
CA GLU A 52 6.33 8.85 -12.24
C GLU A 52 6.12 9.74 -10.99
N LEU A 53 5.29 9.29 -10.04
CA LEU A 53 5.10 9.97 -8.76
C LEU A 53 6.41 10.13 -7.98
N LYS A 54 7.23 9.07 -7.92
CA LYS A 54 8.54 9.15 -7.28
C LYS A 54 9.50 10.08 -8.03
N ALA A 55 9.49 10.07 -9.36
CA ALA A 55 10.32 10.98 -10.14
C ALA A 55 9.96 12.46 -9.88
N ALA A 56 8.68 12.76 -9.68
CA ALA A 56 8.19 14.09 -9.30
C ALA A 56 8.46 14.45 -7.82
N HIS A 57 8.69 13.44 -6.96
CA HIS A 57 8.92 13.60 -5.53
C HIS A 57 10.13 12.77 -5.07
N PRO A 58 11.37 13.25 -5.27
CA PRO A 58 12.59 12.48 -5.03
C PRO A 58 12.78 11.95 -3.60
N ASP A 59 12.13 12.59 -2.62
CA ASP A 59 12.16 12.18 -1.21
C ASP A 59 11.16 11.05 -0.87
N TRP A 60 10.37 10.58 -1.84
CA TRP A 60 9.39 9.52 -1.64
C TRP A 60 9.99 8.15 -1.95
N ALA A 61 9.53 7.13 -1.22
CA ALA A 61 9.81 5.74 -1.51
C ALA A 61 8.74 5.15 -2.44
N ALA A 62 9.17 4.47 -3.50
CA ALA A 62 8.30 3.66 -4.35
C ALA A 62 8.25 2.22 -3.83
N LEU A 63 7.03 1.70 -3.66
CA LEU A 63 6.76 0.35 -3.21
C LEU A 63 5.91 -0.39 -4.24
N LYS A 64 6.23 -1.67 -4.51
CA LYS A 64 5.42 -2.52 -5.41
C LYS A 64 5.08 -3.88 -4.82
N ASP A 65 4.02 -4.48 -5.33
CA ASP A 65 3.73 -5.89 -5.10
C ASP A 65 4.56 -6.83 -6.00
N GLY A 66 4.75 -8.07 -5.55
CA GLY A 66 5.59 -9.06 -6.23
C GLY A 66 7.10 -8.90 -5.93
N PRO A 67 7.98 -9.42 -6.82
CA PRO A 67 9.44 -9.40 -6.61
C PRO A 67 10.04 -7.99 -6.79
N PRO A 68 11.28 -7.75 -6.30
CA PRO A 68 12.01 -6.50 -6.55
C PRO A 68 12.05 -6.16 -8.04
N ALA A 69 11.97 -4.87 -8.37
CA ALA A 69 12.09 -4.38 -9.74
C ALA A 69 12.84 -3.05 -9.78
N PRO A 70 13.46 -2.69 -10.92
CA PRO A 70 14.17 -1.43 -11.07
C PRO A 70 13.29 -0.22 -10.74
N GLY A 71 13.86 0.79 -10.08
CA GLY A 71 13.18 2.03 -9.71
C GLY A 71 12.40 2.00 -8.38
N PHE A 72 11.99 0.81 -7.92
CA PHE A 72 11.30 0.61 -6.64
C PHE A 72 12.27 0.42 -5.49
N ASP A 73 12.00 1.05 -4.36
CA ASP A 73 12.82 0.96 -3.14
C ASP A 73 12.39 -0.20 -2.26
N LEU A 74 11.10 -0.52 -2.26
CA LEU A 74 10.49 -1.47 -1.35
C LEU A 74 9.61 -2.48 -2.11
N VAL A 75 9.50 -3.67 -1.52
CA VAL A 75 8.52 -4.68 -1.93
C VAL A 75 7.35 -4.71 -0.94
N ASN A 76 6.22 -5.23 -1.36
CA ASN A 76 5.03 -5.44 -0.53
C ASN A 76 5.20 -6.58 0.48
N SER A 77 6.36 -6.67 1.15
CA SER A 77 6.69 -7.68 2.15
C SER A 77 7.19 -7.01 3.43
N PRO A 78 6.43 -7.04 4.54
CA PRO A 78 6.87 -6.41 5.80
C PRO A 78 8.22 -6.94 6.27
N GLY A 79 8.45 -8.26 6.12
CA GLY A 79 9.69 -8.90 6.55
C GLY A 79 10.92 -8.57 5.71
N LEU A 80 10.76 -8.18 4.43
CA LEU A 80 11.89 -7.79 3.57
C LEU A 80 12.17 -6.28 3.59
N SER A 81 11.22 -5.48 4.06
CA SER A 81 11.35 -4.01 4.13
C SER A 81 12.02 -3.52 5.43
N THR A 82 12.29 -4.41 6.38
CA THR A 82 13.11 -4.14 7.56
C THR A 82 14.60 -4.33 7.25
N PRO A 83 15.52 -3.45 7.70
CA PRO A 83 16.94 -3.79 7.73
C PRO A 83 17.12 -5.10 8.52
N ARG A 84 17.87 -6.06 7.98
CA ARG A 84 18.28 -7.22 8.78
C ARG A 84 19.11 -6.68 9.95
N ALA A 85 18.69 -7.00 11.17
CA ALA A 85 19.51 -6.81 12.37
C ALA A 85 20.79 -7.64 12.28
#